data_AF-A0A645BMA2-F1
#
_entry.id   AF-A0A645BMA2-F1
#
_cell.length_a   1.000
_cell.length_b   1.000
_cell.length_c   1.000
_cell.angle_alpha   90.00
_cell.angle_beta   90.00
_cell.angle_gamma   90.00
#
_symmetry.space_group_name_H-M   'P 1'
#
loop_
_entity.id
_entity.type
_entity.pdbx_description
1 polymer ?
#
loop_
_entity_poly.entity_id
_entity_poly.type
_entity_poly.pdbx_seq_one_letter_code
_entity_poly.pdbx_strand_id
1 'polypeptide(L)' 'MLGFMKGISQELFEFFKFIPSEVKNEKTILIGSGNAIKKNKMLCRVIERHFNCELILSEYDEEAAFGACIIAIIGDSYK' A
#
# COMPACT_ATOMS: atom_id res chain seq x y z
N MET A 1 -5.74 21.25 3.63
CA MET A 1 -5.61 20.01 2.82
C MET A 1 -4.27 19.30 3.05
N LEU A 2 -3.11 19.93 2.85
CA LEU A 2 -1.79 19.27 3.03
C LEU A 2 -1.54 18.73 4.46
N GLY A 3 -2.02 19.43 5.49
CA GLY A 3 -1.95 18.94 6.87
C GLY A 3 -2.59 17.57 7.07
N PHE A 4 -3.78 17.35 6.49
CA PHE A 4 -4.46 16.04 6.55
C PHE A 4 -3.65 14.95 5.84
N MET A 5 -3.09 15.23 4.67
CA MET A 5 -2.29 14.25 3.93
C MET A 5 -1.00 13.88 4.68
N LYS A 6 -0.35 14.87 5.32
CA LYS A 6 0.78 14.61 6.20
C LYS A 6 0.37 13.78 7.42
N GLY A 7 -0.79 14.06 8.01
CA GLY A 7 -1.35 13.28 9.12
C GLY A 7 -1.58 11.81 8.74
N ILE A 8 -2.26 11.56 7.61
CA ILE A 8 -2.48 10.21 7.08
C ILE A 8 -1.14 9.50 6.84
N SER A 9 -0.20 10.18 6.17
CA SER A 9 1.11 9.60 5.90
C SER A 9 1.92 9.32 7.18
N GLN A 10 1.80 10.16 8.21
CA GLN A 10 2.43 9.94 9.51
C GLN A 10 1.86 8.72 10.22
N GLU A 11 0.54 8.59 10.27
CA GLU A 11 -0.11 7.45 10.91
C GLU A 11 0.32 6.12 10.26
N LEU A 12 0.33 6.07 8.91
CA LEU A 12 0.86 4.91 8.18
C LEU A 12 2.34 4.65 8.47
N PHE A 13 3.16 5.69 8.58
CA PHE A 13 4.58 5.56 8.88
C PHE A 13 4.83 5.06 10.31
N GLU A 14 4.00 5.45 11.28
CA GLU A 14 4.06 4.88 12.64
C GLU A 14 3.76 3.39 12.63
N PHE A 15 2.77 2.91 11.85
CA PHE A 15 2.55 1.47 11.69
C PHE A 15 3.77 0.76 11.08
N PHE A 16 4.37 1.36 10.06
CA PHE A 16 5.58 0.84 9.44
C PHE A 16 6.75 0.72 10.42
N LYS A 17 6.90 1.65 11.37
CA LYS A 17 7.95 1.57 12.39
C LYS A 17 7.87 0.31 13.25
N PHE A 18 6.68 -0.22 13.51
CA PHE A 18 6.49 -1.47 14.26
C PHE A 18 6.92 -2.74 13.50
N ILE A 19 7.16 -2.65 12.19
CA ILE A 19 7.69 -3.78 11.42
C ILE A 19 9.15 -4.04 11.84
N PRO A 20 9.53 -5.30 12.13
CA PRO A 20 10.91 -5.66 12.47
C PRO A 20 11.92 -5.15 11.44
N SER A 21 13.08 -4.67 11.92
CA SER A 21 14.10 -4.04 11.07
C SER A 21 14.62 -4.97 9.97
N GLU A 22 14.69 -6.27 10.24
CA GLU A 22 15.10 -7.31 9.31
C GLU A 22 14.17 -7.35 8.09
N VAL A 23 12.85 -7.20 8.31
CA VAL A 23 11.85 -7.18 7.24
C VAL A 23 11.83 -5.82 6.55
N LYS A 24 11.96 -4.75 7.34
CA LYS A 24 11.86 -3.35 6.90
C LYS A 24 12.98 -2.96 5.94
N ASN A 25 14.22 -3.31 6.30
CA ASN A 25 15.43 -2.89 5.57
C ASN A 25 15.53 -3.54 4.18
N GLU A 26 14.83 -4.65 3.96
CA GLU A 26 14.76 -5.32 2.66
C GLU A 26 13.68 -4.75 1.72
N LYS A 27 12.80 -3.86 2.21
CA LYS A 27 11.73 -3.29 1.38
C LYS A 27 12.25 -2.13 0.54
N THR A 28 12.06 -2.24 -0.76
CA THR A 28 12.49 -1.23 -1.75
C THR A 28 11.32 -0.46 -2.38
N ILE A 29 10.10 -0.98 -2.25
CA ILE A 29 8.87 -0.41 -2.85
C ILE A 29 7.70 -0.44 -1.87
N LEU A 30 6.78 0.51 -2.06
CA LEU A 30 5.44 0.52 -1.48
C LEU A 30 4.42 0.15 -2.55
N ILE A 31 3.44 -0.67 -2.19
CA ILE A 31 2.28 -0.94 -3.05
C ILE A 31 1.07 -0.18 -2.52
N GLY A 32 0.51 0.70 -3.35
CA GLY A 32 -0.68 1.48 -3.06
C GLY A 32 -1.93 0.86 -3.68
N SER A 33 -2.89 0.48 -2.83
CA SER A 33 -4.21 0.00 -3.23
C SER A 33 -5.32 0.94 -2.76
N GLY A 34 -6.51 0.75 -3.33
CA GLY A 34 -7.71 1.48 -2.94
C GLY A 34 -7.83 2.90 -3.50
N ASN A 35 -9.08 3.38 -3.48
CA ASN A 35 -9.50 4.60 -4.16
C ASN A 35 -8.79 5.88 -3.67
N ALA A 36 -8.55 6.00 -2.36
CA ALA A 36 -7.95 7.19 -1.78
C ALA A 36 -6.52 7.42 -2.30
N ILE A 37 -5.73 6.36 -2.41
CA ILE A 37 -4.37 6.40 -2.94
C ILE A 37 -4.40 6.63 -4.45
N LYS A 38 -5.16 5.82 -5.20
CA LYS A 38 -5.21 5.90 -6.68
C LYS A 38 -5.70 7.25 -7.21
N LYS A 39 -6.69 7.87 -6.55
CA LYS A 39 -7.31 9.13 -7.00
C LYS A 39 -6.59 10.38 -6.50
N ASN A 40 -5.60 10.25 -5.61
CA ASN A 40 -4.93 11.40 -5.00
C ASN A 40 -3.41 11.37 -5.21
N LYS A 41 -2.98 11.94 -6.34
CA LYS A 41 -1.54 12.07 -6.69
C LYS A 41 -0.74 12.87 -5.65
N MET A 42 -1.36 13.79 -4.92
CA MET A 42 -0.67 14.58 -3.91
C MET A 42 -0.39 13.74 -2.66
N LEU A 43 -1.37 12.94 -2.22
CA LEU A 43 -1.19 11.97 -1.15
C LEU A 43 -0.09 10.97 -1.50
N CYS A 44 -0.07 10.45 -2.73
CA CYS A 44 1.01 9.58 -3.22
C CYS A 44 2.39 10.22 -3.02
N ARG A 45 2.59 11.45 -3.49
CA ARG A 45 3.86 12.18 -3.35
C ARG A 45 4.25 12.43 -1.90
N VAL A 46 3.28 12.66 -1.01
CA VAL A 46 3.54 12.82 0.42
C VAL A 46 4.03 11.50 1.02
N ILE A 47 3.38 10.39 0.67
CA ILE A 47 3.76 9.05 1.14
C ILE A 47 5.16 8.67 0.62
N GLU A 48 5.43 8.81 -0.67
CA GLU A 48 6.76 8.51 -1.26
C GLU A 48 7.88 9.25 -0.56
N ARG A 49 7.69 10.57 -0.34
CA ARG A 49 8.69 11.40 0.35
C ARG A 49 8.87 11.02 1.81
N HIS A 50 7.79 10.65 2.50
CA HIS A 50 7.85 10.35 3.91
C HIS A 50 8.51 8.99 4.18
N PHE A 51 8.17 7.98 3.36
CA PHE A 51 8.74 6.64 3.47
C PHE A 51 10.10 6.50 2.77
N ASN A 52 10.50 7.51 1.97
CA ASN A 52 11.70 7.48 1.14
C ASN A 52 11.77 6.24 0.24
N CYS A 53 10.65 5.94 -0.41
CA CYS A 53 10.41 4.70 -1.13
C CYS A 53 9.45 4.94 -2.30
N GLU A 54 9.65 4.26 -3.43
CA GLU A 54 8.77 4.37 -4.61
C GLU A 54 7.38 3.79 -4.31
N LEU A 55 6.31 4.49 -4.69
CA LEU A 55 4.94 4.02 -4.54
C LEU A 55 4.38 3.56 -5.88
N ILE A 56 4.19 2.24 -6.01
CA ILE A 56 3.58 1.61 -7.18
C ILE A 56 2.09 1.39 -6.90
N LEU A 57 1.24 1.87 -7.81
CA LEU A 57 -0.20 1.68 -7.71
C LEU A 57 -0.60 0.32 -8.28
N SER A 58 -1.47 -0.41 -7.57
CA SER A 58 -2.06 -1.64 -8.07
C SER A 58 -2.90 -1.39 -9.33
N GLU A 59 -2.80 -2.29 -10.31
CA GLU A 59 -3.54 -2.25 -11.57
C GLU A 59 -5.02 -2.60 -11.43
N TYR A 60 -5.41 -3.27 -10.33
CA TYR A 60 -6.78 -3.79 -10.14
C TYR A 60 -7.64 -2.82 -9.36
N ASP A 61 -8.80 -2.42 -9.87
CA ASP A 61 -9.68 -1.46 -9.18
C ASP A 61 -10.19 -1.96 -7.82
N GLU A 62 -10.39 -3.27 -7.69
CA GLU A 62 -10.92 -3.91 -6.47
C GLU A 62 -10.01 -5.05 -6.01
N GLU A 63 -8.90 -4.70 -5.35
CA GLU A 63 -7.85 -5.67 -4.98
C GLU A 63 -8.35 -6.77 -4.02
N ALA A 64 -9.26 -6.43 -3.10
CA ALA A 64 -9.81 -7.39 -2.14
C ALA A 64 -10.66 -8.47 -2.85
N ALA A 65 -11.53 -8.06 -3.78
CA ALA A 65 -12.35 -8.99 -4.55
C ALA A 65 -11.49 -9.85 -5.50
N PHE A 66 -10.49 -9.24 -6.13
CA PHE A 66 -9.53 -9.94 -6.98
C PHE A 66 -8.75 -11.00 -6.19
N GLY A 67 -8.25 -10.65 -5.00
CA GLY A 67 -7.58 -11.59 -4.10
C GLY A 67 -8.48 -12.77 -3.71
N ALA A 68 -9.76 -12.51 -3.38
CA ALA A 68 -10.71 -13.58 -3.06
C ALA A 68 -10.94 -14.54 -4.25
N CYS A 69 -11.01 -14.00 -5.47
CA CYS A 69 -11.15 -14.80 -6.69
C CYS A 69 -9.94 -15.73 -6.93
N ILE A 70 -8.71 -15.21 -6.76
CA ILE A 70 -7.49 -16.02 -6.87
C ILE A 70 -7.52 -17.19 -5.90
N ILE A 71 -7.87 -16.94 -4.64
CA ILE A 71 -7.94 -17.99 -3.62
C ILE A 71 -9.00 -19.04 -3.98
N ALA A 72 -10.15 -18.63 -4.50
CA ALA A 72 -11.18 -19.57 -4.95
C ALA A 72 -10.70 -20.47 -6.10
N ILE A 73 -10.04 -19.90 -7.11
CA ILE A 73 -9.51 -20.65 -8.27
C ILE A 73 -8.42 -21.64 -7.83
N ILE A 74 -7.47 -21.17 -7.00
CA ILE A 74 -6.38 -22.01 -6.51
C ILE A 74 -6.94 -23.13 -5.63
N GLY A 75 -7.84 -22.81 -4.69
CA GLY A 75 -8.44 -23.78 -3.78
C GLY A 75 -9.27 -24.85 -4.51
N ASP A 76 -9.88 -24.52 -5.64
CA ASP A 76 -10.60 -25.52 -6.46
C ASP A 76 -9.63 -26.43 -7.23
N SER A 77 -8.45 -25.93 -7.60
CA SER A 77 -7.40 -26.72 -8.28
C SER A 77 -6.72 -27.77 -7.37
N TYR A 78 -7.00 -27.75 -6.06
CA TYR A 78 -6.51 -28.74 -5.09
C TYR A 78 -7.53 -29.84 -4.76
N LYS A 79 -8.67 -29.91 -5.47
CA LYS A 79 -9.61 -31.03 -5.41
C LYS A 79 -9.35 -32.04 -6.52
#